data_AF-A0A933ENX0-F1
#
_entry.id   AF-A0A933ENX0-F1
#
_cell.length_a   1.000
_cell.length_b   1.000
_cell.length_c   1.000
_cell.angle_alpha   90.00
_cell.angle_beta   90.00
_cell.angle_gamma   90.00
#
_symmetry.space_group_name_H-M   'P 1'
#
loop_
_entity.id
_entity.type
_entity.pdbx_description
1 polymer ?
#
loop_
_entity_poly.entity_id
_entity_poly.type
_entity_poly.pdbx_seq_one_letter_code
_entity_poly.pdbx_strand_id
1 'polypeptide(L)'
;MTDSTDIAQPSKAELPPPDAQEVTGQVVAMDQSAANIVQAESARLSQSAVNSLWADKVDANQSAFNIAEAEAIHLAQSGMVAARGASVALQHSGAGVLVAQTAEVNDSGVGILVAKDLRLERSRSLILLARNVDGQVETVLDTRGALLTGLSAGLAVGLILFLRSLMRRRA
;
A
#
# COMPACT_ATOMS: atom_id res chain seq x y z
N MET A 1 43.00 -3.65 -32.97
CA MET A 1 43.42 -2.69 -31.93
C MET A 1 42.42 -1.55 -31.99
N THR A 2 41.83 -1.21 -30.84
CA THR A 2 40.67 -0.34 -30.59
C THR A 2 39.30 -1.00 -30.84
N ASP A 3 38.28 -0.84 -30.00
CA ASP A 3 38.19 -0.55 -28.55
C ASP A 3 36.72 -0.80 -28.17
N SER A 4 36.51 -1.46 -27.03
CA SER A 4 35.35 -1.43 -26.13
C SER A 4 33.92 -1.30 -26.71
N THR A 5 33.21 -2.43 -26.69
CA THR A 5 31.75 -2.50 -26.56
C THR A 5 31.36 -1.99 -25.17
N ASP A 6 31.02 -0.71 -25.06
CA ASP A 6 30.49 -0.09 -23.85
C ASP A 6 29.04 -0.54 -23.64
N ILE A 7 28.87 -1.48 -22.73
CA ILE A 7 27.60 -2.02 -22.26
C ILE A 7 26.89 -0.96 -21.41
N ALA A 8 26.01 -0.19 -22.06
CA ALA A 8 24.81 0.46 -21.53
C ALA A 8 24.84 0.75 -20.02
N GLN A 9 25.39 1.90 -19.65
CA GLN A 9 25.04 2.55 -18.39
C GLN A 9 23.51 2.71 -18.32
N PRO A 10 22.84 2.34 -17.21
CA PRO A 10 21.42 2.61 -17.07
C PRO A 10 21.22 4.11 -17.17
N SER A 11 20.54 4.53 -18.25
CA SER A 11 20.12 5.91 -18.49
C SER A 11 19.56 6.47 -17.21
N LYS A 12 20.23 7.49 -16.66
CA LYS A 12 19.62 8.39 -15.67
C LYS A 12 18.21 8.68 -16.16
N ALA A 13 17.23 8.44 -15.29
CA ALA A 13 15.89 8.95 -15.51
C ALA A 13 16.00 10.47 -15.40
N GLU A 14 16.33 11.11 -16.53
CA GLU A 14 16.22 12.54 -16.72
C GLU A 14 14.72 12.84 -16.63
N LEU A 15 14.26 13.21 -15.42
CA LEU A 15 12.89 13.64 -15.23
C LEU A 15 12.70 14.94 -16.03
N PRO A 16 11.76 14.99 -16.99
CA PRO A 16 11.43 16.24 -17.66
C PRO A 16 10.99 17.26 -16.60
N PRO A 17 11.43 18.53 -16.65
CA PRO A 17 10.84 19.56 -15.80
C PRO A 17 9.47 19.91 -16.38
N PRO A 18 8.35 19.69 -15.66
CA PRO A 18 7.09 20.27 -16.07
C PRO A 18 6.87 21.50 -15.19
N ASP A 19 6.85 22.68 -15.82
CA ASP A 19 6.39 23.94 -15.27
C ASP A 19 4.91 23.84 -14.83
N ALA A 20 4.66 23.09 -13.76
CA ALA A 20 3.35 22.81 -13.20
C ALA A 20 3.45 22.92 -11.68
N GLN A 21 3.23 24.14 -11.18
CA GLN A 21 3.07 24.52 -9.76
C GLN A 21 3.61 23.51 -8.75
N GLU A 22 4.93 23.55 -8.57
CA GLU A 22 5.59 23.00 -7.39
C GLU A 22 5.26 23.86 -6.17
N VAL A 23 4.79 23.24 -5.10
CA VAL A 23 4.46 23.92 -3.84
C VAL A 23 5.41 23.41 -2.77
N THR A 24 6.32 24.28 -2.34
CA THR A 24 7.37 23.96 -1.35
C THR A 24 7.26 24.86 -0.13
N GLY A 25 7.31 24.27 1.06
CA GLY A 25 7.31 25.03 2.31
C GLY A 25 7.34 24.13 3.54
N GLN A 26 7.67 24.68 4.70
CA GLN A 26 7.63 23.89 5.96
C GLN A 26 6.21 23.40 6.24
N VAL A 27 5.23 24.29 6.13
CA VAL A 27 3.82 23.95 6.26
C VAL A 27 3.10 24.37 4.98
N VAL A 28 2.52 23.41 4.28
CA VAL A 28 1.70 23.64 3.08
C VAL A 28 0.25 23.37 3.45
N ALA A 29 -0.61 24.37 3.24
CA ALA A 29 -2.05 24.22 3.37
C ALA A 29 -2.68 24.44 2.00
N MET A 30 -3.39 23.43 1.51
CA MET A 30 -4.12 23.45 0.26
C MET A 30 -5.61 23.31 0.56
N ASP A 31 -6.40 24.27 0.08
CA ASP A 31 -7.86 24.23 0.16
C ASP A 31 -8.42 24.49 -1.24
N GLN A 32 -9.30 23.61 -1.71
CA GLN A 32 -9.96 23.73 -3.03
C GLN A 32 -8.98 23.98 -4.18
N SER A 33 -7.83 23.31 -4.15
CA SER A 33 -6.72 23.58 -5.07
C SER A 33 -6.11 22.31 -5.63
N ALA A 34 -5.30 22.46 -6.68
CA ALA A 34 -4.56 21.36 -7.27
C ALA A 34 -3.09 21.72 -7.42
N ALA A 35 -2.21 20.75 -7.19
CA ALA A 35 -0.78 20.89 -7.37
C ALA A 35 -0.21 19.65 -8.04
N ASN A 36 0.83 19.82 -8.84
CA ASN A 36 1.49 18.68 -9.44
C ASN A 36 2.45 18.04 -8.43
N ILE A 37 3.26 18.87 -7.78
CA ILE A 37 4.24 18.42 -6.80
C ILE A 37 4.07 19.25 -5.53
N VAL A 38 3.93 18.57 -4.39
CA VAL A 38 3.94 19.20 -3.07
C VAL A 38 5.07 18.60 -2.27
N GLN A 39 5.96 19.46 -1.77
CA GLN A 39 7.04 19.08 -0.87
C GLN A 39 6.95 19.90 0.41
N ALA A 40 6.70 19.24 1.54
CA ALA A 40 6.53 19.94 2.82
C ALA A 40 7.01 19.15 4.02
N GLU A 41 7.22 19.79 5.16
CA GLU A 41 7.34 19.04 6.43
C GLU A 41 5.95 18.59 6.89
N SER A 42 4.96 19.49 6.79
CA SER A 42 3.56 19.20 7.08
C SER A 42 2.65 19.70 5.97
N ALA A 43 1.89 18.80 5.36
CA ALA A 43 0.91 19.12 4.32
C ALA A 43 -0.52 18.90 4.85
N ARG A 44 -1.34 19.95 4.79
CA ARG A 44 -2.78 19.87 5.06
C ARG A 44 -3.56 20.10 3.79
N LEU A 45 -4.38 19.14 3.40
CA LEU A 45 -5.13 19.17 2.16
C LEU A 45 -6.62 19.04 2.45
N SER A 46 -7.40 19.96 1.90
CA SER A 46 -8.85 20.00 2.01
C SER A 46 -9.42 20.19 0.62
N GLN A 47 -10.28 19.28 0.16
CA GLN A 47 -10.92 19.39 -1.16
C GLN A 47 -9.91 19.61 -2.30
N SER A 48 -8.75 18.96 -2.21
CA SER A 48 -7.61 19.24 -3.06
C SER A 48 -7.13 18.00 -3.82
N ALA A 49 -6.44 18.22 -4.94
CA ALA A 49 -5.89 17.16 -5.76
C ALA A 49 -4.38 17.34 -5.95
N VAL A 50 -3.59 16.32 -5.62
CA VAL A 50 -2.14 16.37 -5.78
C VAL A 50 -1.64 15.17 -6.57
N ASN A 51 -0.79 15.41 -7.56
CA ASN A 51 -0.23 14.30 -8.32
C ASN A 51 0.85 13.57 -7.47
N SER A 52 1.88 14.28 -7.01
CA SER A 52 2.92 13.72 -6.16
C SER A 52 3.10 14.54 -4.88
N LEU A 53 3.00 13.87 -3.73
CA LEU A 53 3.10 14.48 -2.40
C LEU A 53 4.24 13.84 -1.62
N TRP A 54 5.20 14.65 -1.20
CA TRP A 54 6.29 14.27 -0.30
C TRP A 54 6.23 15.13 0.96
N ALA A 55 5.98 14.51 2.11
CA ALA A 55 6.03 15.24 3.36
C ALA A 55 6.42 14.38 4.56
N ASP A 56 6.68 14.96 5.73
CA ASP A 56 6.84 14.15 6.95
C ASP A 56 5.45 13.80 7.51
N LYS A 57 4.52 14.76 7.48
CA LYS A 57 3.13 14.60 7.92
C LYS A 57 2.16 15.06 6.85
N VAL A 58 1.16 14.23 6.58
CA VAL A 58 0.06 14.54 5.65
C VAL A 58 -1.26 14.38 6.39
N ASP A 59 -2.05 15.44 6.43
CA ASP A 59 -3.45 15.41 6.83
C ASP A 59 -4.31 15.80 5.62
N ALA A 60 -5.13 14.88 5.14
CA ALA A 60 -5.95 15.13 3.96
C ALA A 60 -7.42 14.78 4.21
N ASN A 61 -8.30 15.69 3.82
CA ASN A 61 -9.74 15.57 3.92
C ASN A 61 -10.37 15.83 2.54
N GLN A 62 -11.24 14.93 2.08
CA GLN A 62 -11.93 15.04 0.78
C GLN A 62 -10.97 15.33 -0.39
N SER A 63 -9.80 14.69 -0.37
CA SER A 63 -8.71 14.99 -1.31
C SER A 63 -8.30 13.74 -2.10
N ALA A 64 -7.64 13.95 -3.24
CA ALA A 64 -7.21 12.88 -4.13
C ALA A 64 -5.72 12.97 -4.46
N PHE A 65 -5.05 11.82 -4.47
CA PHE A 65 -3.60 11.71 -4.70
C PHE A 65 -3.27 10.63 -5.73
N ASN A 66 -2.26 10.84 -6.58
CA ASN A 66 -1.68 9.71 -7.30
C ASN A 66 -0.65 9.02 -6.41
N ILE A 67 0.40 9.72 -6.00
CA ILE A 67 1.47 9.18 -5.15
C ILE A 67 1.62 10.04 -3.90
N ALA A 68 1.61 9.39 -2.73
CA ALA A 68 1.89 10.03 -1.45
C ALA A 68 3.00 9.28 -0.70
N GLU A 69 4.06 9.99 -0.32
CA GLU A 69 5.13 9.47 0.51
C GLU A 69 5.30 10.36 1.73
N ALA A 70 5.04 9.80 2.91
CA ALA A 70 5.26 10.51 4.16
C ALA A 70 5.51 9.61 5.35
N GLU A 71 6.10 10.13 6.42
CA GLU A 71 6.26 9.37 7.65
C GLU A 71 4.89 9.04 8.27
N ALA A 72 4.01 10.04 8.37
CA ALA A 72 2.64 9.89 8.85
C ALA A 72 1.62 10.40 7.81
N ILE A 73 0.64 9.58 7.47
CA ILE A 73 -0.43 9.92 6.54
C ILE A 73 -1.79 9.70 7.22
N HIS A 74 -2.61 10.74 7.31
CA HIS A 74 -3.98 10.69 7.75
C HIS A 74 -4.92 11.09 6.61
N LEU A 75 -5.70 10.15 6.12
CA LEU A 75 -6.70 10.37 5.08
C LEU A 75 -8.10 10.21 5.64
N ALA A 76 -8.95 11.23 5.42
CA ALA A 76 -10.37 11.21 5.70
C ALA A 76 -11.15 11.47 4.41
N GLN A 77 -12.10 10.61 4.06
CA GLN A 77 -12.94 10.77 2.86
C GLN A 77 -12.12 11.03 1.57
N SER A 78 -10.93 10.44 1.49
CA SER A 78 -9.93 10.76 0.46
C SER A 78 -9.55 9.52 -0.34
N GLY A 79 -8.94 9.72 -1.51
CA GLY A 79 -8.52 8.65 -2.40
C GLY A 79 -7.06 8.76 -2.80
N MET A 80 -6.37 7.64 -2.92
CA MET A 80 -5.01 7.61 -3.44
C MET A 80 -4.72 6.39 -4.32
N VAL A 81 -3.82 6.53 -5.30
CA VAL A 81 -3.39 5.38 -6.11
C VAL A 81 -2.30 4.59 -5.39
N ALA A 82 -1.25 5.26 -4.92
CA ALA A 82 -0.16 4.65 -4.17
C ALA A 82 0.23 5.49 -2.97
N ALA A 83 0.43 4.83 -1.82
CA ALA A 83 1.07 5.48 -0.69
C ALA A 83 2.13 4.64 0.00
N ARG A 84 3.11 5.34 0.54
CA ARG A 84 4.17 4.81 1.35
C ARG A 84 4.32 5.62 2.63
N GLY A 85 4.35 4.97 3.78
CA GLY A 85 4.70 5.65 5.01
C GLY A 85 5.08 4.77 6.19
N ALA A 86 5.46 5.39 7.30
CA ALA A 86 5.69 4.65 8.53
C ALA A 86 4.35 4.36 9.22
N SER A 87 3.50 5.37 9.38
CA SER A 87 2.16 5.26 9.94
C SER A 87 1.13 5.79 8.93
N VAL A 88 0.13 4.99 8.59
CA VAL A 88 -0.94 5.41 7.68
C VAL A 88 -2.29 5.12 8.28
N ALA A 89 -3.14 6.14 8.40
CA ALA A 89 -4.51 6.03 8.89
C ALA A 89 -5.49 6.42 7.78
N LEU A 90 -6.38 5.51 7.42
CA LEU A 90 -7.45 5.71 6.44
C LEU A 90 -8.81 5.66 7.13
N GLN A 91 -9.62 6.70 6.93
CA GLN A 91 -10.99 6.78 7.44
C GLN A 91 -11.93 7.10 6.27
N HIS A 92 -12.91 6.24 5.99
CA HIS A 92 -13.83 6.42 4.85
C HIS A 92 -13.10 6.72 3.52
N SER A 93 -11.94 6.11 3.32
CA SER A 93 -10.98 6.46 2.28
C SER A 93 -10.63 5.26 1.39
N GLY A 94 -9.96 5.53 0.27
CA GLY A 94 -9.58 4.53 -0.72
C GLY A 94 -8.09 4.57 -1.07
N ALA A 95 -7.44 3.42 -1.21
CA ALA A 95 -6.08 3.31 -1.71
C ALA A 95 -5.92 2.20 -2.75
N GLY A 96 -5.20 2.46 -3.85
CA GLY A 96 -4.84 1.40 -4.80
C GLY A 96 -3.79 0.44 -4.19
N VAL A 97 -2.64 1.01 -3.81
CA VAL A 97 -1.52 0.31 -3.18
C VAL A 97 -1.11 1.09 -1.94
N LEU A 98 -1.00 0.40 -0.80
CA LEU A 98 -0.57 0.99 0.46
C LEU A 98 0.57 0.16 1.05
N VAL A 99 1.71 0.81 1.28
CA VAL A 99 2.88 0.23 1.96
C VAL A 99 3.13 1.02 3.25
N ALA A 100 2.95 0.38 4.40
CA ALA A 100 3.13 1.02 5.70
C ALA A 100 3.98 0.17 6.66
N GLN A 101 4.50 0.76 7.73
CA GLN A 101 4.92 -0.06 8.88
C GLN A 101 3.71 -0.36 9.74
N THR A 102 2.96 0.67 10.13
CA THR A 102 1.69 0.57 10.83
C THR A 102 0.60 1.15 9.95
N ALA A 103 -0.46 0.39 9.68
CA ALA A 103 -1.63 0.87 8.95
C ALA A 103 -2.89 0.73 9.80
N GLU A 104 -3.69 1.78 9.89
CA GLU A 104 -5.04 1.76 10.43
C GLU A 104 -6.02 2.06 9.31
N VAL A 105 -6.99 1.19 9.08
CA VAL A 105 -7.91 1.28 7.94
C VAL A 105 -9.32 1.05 8.46
N ASN A 106 -10.13 2.11 8.45
CA ASN A 106 -11.48 2.14 9.00
C ASN A 106 -12.51 2.58 7.95
N ASP A 107 -13.57 1.79 7.76
CA ASP A 107 -14.61 2.00 6.74
C ASP A 107 -14.03 2.32 5.34
N SER A 108 -12.91 1.68 4.99
CA SER A 108 -12.05 2.05 3.86
C SER A 108 -11.75 0.87 2.95
N GLY A 109 -11.34 1.15 1.71
CA GLY A 109 -11.02 0.14 0.69
C GLY A 109 -9.57 0.25 0.22
N VAL A 110 -8.82 -0.85 0.24
CA VAL A 110 -7.43 -0.89 -0.26
C VAL A 110 -7.23 -2.00 -1.28
N GLY A 111 -6.71 -1.72 -2.47
CA GLY A 111 -6.42 -2.78 -3.44
C GLY A 111 -5.35 -3.76 -2.92
N ILE A 112 -4.12 -3.27 -2.80
CA ILE A 112 -2.98 -4.02 -2.29
C ILE A 112 -2.48 -3.35 -1.02
N LEU A 113 -2.44 -4.08 0.08
CA LEU A 113 -2.04 -3.60 1.39
C LEU A 113 -0.84 -4.39 1.91
N VAL A 114 0.28 -3.71 2.13
CA VAL A 114 1.49 -4.28 2.71
C VAL A 114 1.81 -3.50 3.99
N ALA A 115 1.72 -4.14 5.14
CA ALA A 115 2.01 -3.50 6.43
C ALA A 115 2.80 -4.43 7.36
N LYS A 116 3.51 -3.92 8.37
CA LYS A 116 4.00 -4.78 9.46
C LYS A 116 2.86 -5.03 10.43
N ASP A 117 2.29 -3.96 10.97
CA ASP A 117 1.19 -3.96 11.90
C ASP A 117 -0.03 -3.33 11.25
N LEU A 118 -1.15 -4.05 11.23
CA LEU A 118 -2.33 -3.63 10.50
C LEU A 118 -3.57 -3.70 11.38
N ARG A 119 -4.30 -2.60 11.47
CA ARG A 119 -5.59 -2.51 12.14
C ARG A 119 -6.68 -2.24 11.13
N LEU A 120 -7.57 -3.21 10.95
CA LEU A 120 -8.68 -3.15 9.99
C LEU A 120 -10.00 -3.17 10.71
N GLU A 121 -10.86 -2.20 10.44
CA GLU A 121 -12.23 -2.11 10.96
C GLU A 121 -13.19 -1.81 9.80
N ARG A 122 -14.18 -2.67 9.58
CA ARG A 122 -15.20 -2.54 8.49
C ARG A 122 -14.60 -2.18 7.12
N SER A 123 -13.43 -2.76 6.81
CA SER A 123 -12.62 -2.37 5.66
C SER A 123 -12.33 -3.57 4.76
N ARG A 124 -12.06 -3.31 3.48
CA ARG A 124 -11.90 -4.35 2.47
C ARG A 124 -10.54 -4.23 1.78
N SER A 125 -9.92 -5.38 1.48
CA SER A 125 -8.74 -5.42 0.62
C SER A 125 -8.70 -6.60 -0.33
N LEU A 126 -8.10 -6.43 -1.52
CA LEU A 126 -7.94 -7.53 -2.49
C LEU A 126 -6.73 -8.40 -2.14
N ILE A 127 -5.59 -7.77 -1.85
CA ILE A 127 -4.36 -8.46 -1.45
C ILE A 127 -3.87 -7.82 -0.15
N LEU A 128 -3.63 -8.64 0.87
CA LEU A 128 -3.16 -8.20 2.18
C LEU A 128 -1.94 -9.03 2.58
N LEU A 129 -0.80 -8.36 2.73
CA LEU A 129 0.41 -8.90 3.32
C LEU A 129 0.72 -8.12 4.61
N ALA A 130 0.50 -8.76 5.75
CA ALA A 130 0.81 -8.17 7.05
C ALA A 130 1.51 -9.16 7.97
N ARG A 131 2.40 -8.66 8.86
CA ARG A 131 3.04 -9.49 9.89
C ARG A 131 2.10 -9.71 11.07
N ASN A 132 1.41 -8.66 11.49
CA ASN A 132 0.44 -8.69 12.58
C ASN A 132 -0.83 -7.95 12.14
N VAL A 133 -2.00 -8.51 12.45
CA VAL A 133 -3.31 -7.93 12.10
C VAL A 133 -4.19 -7.92 13.34
N ASP A 134 -4.56 -6.72 13.80
CA ASP A 134 -5.39 -6.49 14.98
C ASP A 134 -6.71 -5.83 14.58
N GLY A 135 -7.81 -6.59 14.52
CA GLY A 135 -9.13 -6.03 14.20
C GLY A 135 -10.17 -7.08 13.86
N GLN A 136 -11.45 -6.69 13.89
CA GLN A 136 -12.54 -7.51 13.35
C GLN A 136 -12.48 -7.44 11.83
N VAL A 137 -11.63 -8.28 11.24
CA VAL A 137 -11.57 -8.39 9.79
C VAL A 137 -12.72 -9.29 9.35
N GLU A 138 -13.63 -8.75 8.54
CA GLU A 138 -14.51 -9.57 7.72
C GLU A 138 -13.68 -10.13 6.55
N THR A 139 -12.61 -10.85 6.88
CA THR A 139 -11.78 -11.58 5.94
C THR A 139 -12.48 -12.87 5.59
N VAL A 140 -12.66 -13.11 4.29
CA VAL A 140 -13.16 -14.38 3.76
C VAL A 140 -12.32 -15.59 4.22
N LEU A 141 -11.09 -15.36 4.73
CA LEU A 141 -10.18 -16.32 5.36
C LEU A 141 -9.56 -15.72 6.64
N ASP A 142 -10.09 -16.08 7.82
CA ASP A 142 -9.48 -15.78 9.13
C ASP A 142 -8.25 -16.67 9.38
N THR A 143 -7.25 -16.28 10.20
CA THR A 143 -6.06 -17.09 10.52
C THR A 143 -6.43 -18.47 11.06
N ARG A 144 -7.49 -18.53 11.88
CA ARG A 144 -8.05 -19.80 12.38
C ARG A 144 -8.66 -20.63 11.25
N GLY A 145 -9.40 -19.98 10.34
CA GLY A 145 -9.99 -20.62 9.16
C GLY A 145 -8.93 -21.09 8.14
N ALA A 146 -7.89 -20.30 7.90
CA ALA A 146 -6.80 -20.59 6.99
C ALA A 146 -5.92 -21.73 7.51
N LEU A 147 -5.63 -21.77 8.82
CA LEU A 147 -4.89 -22.85 9.45
C LEU A 147 -5.66 -24.18 9.35
N LEU A 148 -6.96 -24.17 9.67
CA LEU A 148 -7.81 -25.35 9.60
C LEU A 148 -8.01 -25.82 8.15
N THR A 149 -8.20 -24.90 7.21
CA THR A 149 -8.35 -25.21 5.78
C THR A 149 -7.05 -25.76 5.20
N GLY A 150 -5.91 -25.13 5.53
CA GLY A 150 -4.59 -25.58 5.13
C GLY A 150 -4.25 -26.97 5.68
N LEU A 151 -4.54 -27.24 6.96
CA LEU A 151 -4.38 -28.56 7.57
C LEU A 151 -5.26 -29.61 6.89
N SER A 152 -6.51 -29.29 6.62
CA SER A 152 -7.47 -30.21 6.00
C SER A 152 -7.06 -30.57 4.56
N ALA A 153 -6.70 -29.57 3.76
CA ALA A 153 -6.23 -29.76 2.40
C ALA A 153 -4.88 -30.52 2.37
N GLY A 154 -3.95 -30.15 3.26
CA GLY A 154 -2.65 -30.80 3.39
C GLY A 154 -2.77 -32.27 3.78
N LEU A 155 -3.66 -32.61 4.72
CA LEU A 155 -3.93 -33.99 5.11
C LEU A 155 -4.56 -34.81 3.98
N ALA A 156 -5.54 -34.25 3.26
CA ALA A 156 -6.18 -34.93 2.15
C ALA A 156 -5.16 -35.25 1.04
N VAL A 157 -4.37 -34.26 0.62
CA VAL A 157 -3.33 -34.42 -0.39
C VAL A 157 -2.24 -35.37 0.10
N GLY A 158 -1.80 -35.22 1.35
CA GLY A 158 -0.79 -36.08 1.97
C GLY A 158 -1.23 -37.54 2.01
N LEU A 159 -2.50 -37.82 2.36
CA LEU A 159 -3.05 -39.18 2.40
C LEU A 159 -3.11 -39.80 0.99
N ILE A 160 -3.54 -39.03 0.00
CA ILE A 160 -3.57 -39.49 -1.41
C ILE A 160 -2.16 -39.83 -1.90
N LEU A 161 -1.18 -38.95 -1.64
CA LEU A 161 0.21 -39.20 -2.02
C LEU A 161 0.82 -40.37 -1.25
N PHE A 162 0.46 -40.53 0.03
CA PHE A 162 0.92 -41.64 0.85
C PHE A 162 0.38 -42.98 0.36
N LEU A 163 -0.93 -43.07 0.06
CA LEU A 163 -1.55 -44.26 -0.52
C LEU A 163 -0.95 -44.59 -1.88
N ARG A 164 -0.74 -43.57 -2.72
CA ARG A 164 -0.09 -43.73 -4.03
C ARG A 164 1.37 -44.20 -3.90
N SER A 165 2.10 -43.69 -2.91
CA SER A 165 3.47 -44.12 -2.58
C SER A 165 3.51 -45.58 -2.14
N LEU A 166 2.55 -46.01 -1.31
CA LEU A 166 2.46 -47.37 -0.82
C LEU A 166 2.14 -48.37 -1.94
N MET A 167 1.24 -48.00 -2.86
CA MET A 167 0.94 -48.82 -4.05
C MET A 167 2.15 -48.94 -5.00
N ARG A 168 2.91 -47.85 -5.18
CA ARG A 168 4.14 -47.86 -6.01
C ARG A 168 5.30 -48.65 -5.40
N ARG A 169 5.27 -48.93 -4.10
CA ARG A 169 6.29 -49.76 -3.42
C ARG A 169 5.98 -51.25 -3.46
N ARG A 170 4.77 -51.65 -3.89
CA ARG A 170 4.33 -53.05 -3.97
C ARG A 170 4.18 -53.59 -5.41
N ALA A 171 4.49 -52.77 -6.42
CA ALA A 171 4.62 -53.17 -7.81
C ALA A 171 6.09 -53.09 -8.22
#